data_AF-X1UP58-F1
#
_entry.id   AF-X1UP58-F1
#
_cell.length_a   1.000
_cell.length_b   1.000
_cell.length_c   1.000
_cell.angle_alpha   90.00
_cell.angle_beta   90.00
_cell.angle_gamma   90.00
#
_symmetry.space_group_name_H-M   'P 1'
#
loop_
_entity.id
_entity.type
_entity.pdbx_description
1 polymer ?
#
loop_
_entity_poly.entity_id
_entity_poly.type
_entity_poly.pdbx_seq_one_letter_code
_entity_poly.pdbx_strand_id
1 'polypeptide(L)'
;MATVQFNQVDEFLAELKAQTLEGEGICRLTNLYKNSGLSPMLRHMVVVATFKATDGDIVRLDRFVGTLWSHESQDKPVLDKAQEIH
;
A
#
# COMPACT_ATOMS: atom_id res chain seq x y z
N MET A 1 1.96 -17.21 -0.59
CA MET A 1 1.58 -15.83 -0.99
C MET A 1 2.78 -14.93 -0.71
N ALA A 2 3.48 -14.53 -1.77
CA ALA A 2 4.64 -13.64 -1.64
C ALA A 2 4.14 -12.22 -1.33
N THR A 3 4.72 -11.60 -0.31
CA THR A 3 4.45 -10.19 0.04
C THR A 3 5.73 -9.41 -0.12
N VAL A 4 5.72 -8.41 -1.00
CA VAL A 4 6.86 -7.51 -1.22
C VAL A 4 6.55 -6.17 -0.58
N GLN A 5 7.46 -5.67 0.24
CA GLN A 5 7.30 -4.40 0.94
C GLN A 5 8.14 -3.32 0.29
N PHE A 6 7.51 -2.19 -0.02
CA PHE A 6 8.19 -1.04 -0.61
C PHE A 6 8.23 0.13 0.37
N ASN A 7 9.39 0.77 0.44
CA ASN A 7 9.59 2.01 1.21
C ASN A 7 9.49 3.25 0.32
N GLN A 8 9.85 3.16 -0.96
CA GLN A 8 9.83 4.28 -1.91
C GLN A 8 8.55 4.30 -2.76
N VAL A 9 8.07 5.50 -3.10
CA VAL A 9 6.89 5.68 -3.97
C VAL A 9 7.17 5.16 -5.36
N ASP A 10 8.29 5.59 -5.92
CA ASP A 10 8.59 5.40 -7.33
C ASP A 10 8.84 3.93 -7.64
N GLU A 11 9.49 3.19 -6.72
CA GLU A 11 9.65 1.74 -6.82
C GLU A 11 8.30 1.01 -6.77
N PHE A 12 7.40 1.40 -5.85
CA PHE A 12 6.07 0.81 -5.76
C PHE A 12 5.25 1.07 -7.04
N LEU A 13 5.28 2.30 -7.57
CA LEU A 13 4.57 2.65 -8.79
C LEU A 13 5.20 2.02 -10.03
N ALA A 14 6.53 1.88 -10.07
CA ALA A 14 7.23 1.22 -11.16
C ALA A 14 6.89 -0.27 -11.21
N GLU A 15 6.91 -0.95 -10.06
CA GLU A 15 6.52 -2.36 -9.97
C GLU A 15 5.04 -2.54 -10.34
N LEU A 16 4.17 -1.66 -9.83
CA LEU A 16 2.76 -1.66 -10.17
C LEU A 16 2.55 -1.47 -11.67
N LYS A 17 3.23 -0.51 -12.31
CA LYS A 17 3.15 -0.27 -13.76
C LYS A 17 3.69 -1.45 -14.58
N ALA A 18 4.82 -2.02 -14.18
CA ALA A 18 5.42 -3.17 -14.86
C ALA A 18 4.43 -4.34 -14.90
N GLN A 19 3.82 -4.65 -13.75
CA GLN A 19 2.83 -5.72 -13.61
C GLN A 19 1.51 -5.40 -14.34
N THR A 20 1.08 -4.13 -14.37
CA THR A 20 -0.15 -3.72 -15.08
C THR A 20 0.01 -3.81 -16.60
N LEU A 21 1.21 -3.56 -17.13
CA LEU A 21 1.51 -3.59 -18.57
C LEU A 21 1.59 -5.02 -19.13
N GLU A 22 1.87 -6.01 -18.30
CA GLU A 22 1.87 -7.44 -18.69
C GLU A 22 0.45 -8.02 -18.87
N GLY A 23 -0.59 -7.18 -18.78
CA GLY A 23 -1.97 -7.56 -19.09
C GLY A 23 -2.72 -8.19 -17.92
N GLU A 24 -2.13 -8.22 -16.73
CA GLU A 24 -2.72 -8.81 -15.54
C GLU A 24 -3.41 -7.73 -14.71
N GLY A 25 -4.74 -7.71 -14.83
CA GLY A 25 -5.57 -6.71 -14.16
C GLY A 25 -5.33 -6.70 -12.66
N ILE A 26 -4.98 -5.52 -12.12
CA ILE A 26 -4.95 -5.25 -10.69
C ILE A 26 -6.29 -5.70 -10.11
N CYS A 27 -6.26 -6.73 -9.24
CA CYS A 27 -7.50 -7.23 -8.64
C CYS A 27 -8.03 -6.26 -7.59
N ARG A 28 -7.15 -5.58 -6.86
CA ARG A 28 -7.55 -4.69 -5.76
C ARG A 28 -6.42 -3.77 -5.28
N LEU A 29 -6.70 -2.46 -5.21
CA LEU A 29 -5.94 -1.48 -4.43
C LEU A 29 -6.77 -1.10 -3.19
N THR A 30 -6.22 -1.19 -1.98
CA THR A 30 -6.98 -0.89 -0.75
C THR A 30 -6.06 -0.30 0.32
N ASN A 31 -6.59 0.67 1.05
CA ASN A 31 -5.94 1.21 2.24
C ASN A 31 -6.19 0.27 3.41
N LEU A 32 -5.11 -0.25 3.99
CA LEU A 32 -5.11 -1.12 5.14
C LEU A 32 -4.63 -0.35 6.37
N TYR A 33 -5.50 -0.22 7.37
CA TYR A 33 -5.16 0.37 8.65
C TYR A 33 -4.77 -0.75 9.63
N LYS A 34 -3.50 -0.81 10.02
CA LYS A 34 -3.00 -1.76 11.03
C LYS A 34 -2.85 -1.02 12.37
N ASN A 35 -3.36 -1.58 13.45
CA ASN A 35 -3.09 -0.99 14.78
C ASN A 35 -1.60 -1.10 15.10
N SER A 36 -1.05 -0.05 15.69
CA SER A 36 0.32 -0.09 16.20
C SER A 36 0.38 -0.94 17.47
N GLY A 37 1.42 -1.76 17.61
CA GLY A 37 1.71 -2.46 18.87
C GLY A 37 2.18 -1.53 19.99
N LEU A 38 2.52 -0.28 19.66
CA LEU A 38 3.03 0.71 20.62
C LEU A 38 1.93 1.46 21.36
N SER A 39 0.77 1.67 20.73
CA SER A 39 -0.38 2.34 21.36
C SER A 39 -1.66 2.03 20.58
N PRO A 40 -2.78 1.75 21.27
CA PRO A 40 -4.08 1.49 20.63
C PRO A 40 -4.66 2.73 19.91
N MET A 41 -4.13 3.92 20.18
CA MET A 41 -4.55 5.16 19.51
C MET A 41 -3.81 5.41 18.19
N LEU A 42 -2.73 4.67 17.93
CA LEU A 42 -1.93 4.80 16.71
C LEU A 42 -2.36 3.76 15.68
N ARG A 43 -2.64 4.21 14.46
CA ARG A 43 -2.95 3.34 13.32
C ARG A 43 -1.92 3.53 12.22
N HIS A 44 -1.23 2.47 11.83
CA HIS A 44 -0.38 2.46 10.64
C HIS A 44 -1.25 2.38 9.39
N MET A 45 -1.03 3.29 8.45
CA MET A 45 -1.65 3.28 7.15
C MET A 45 -0.72 2.60 6.15
N VAL A 46 -1.23 1.56 5.49
CA VAL A 46 -0.51 0.77 4.49
C VAL A 46 -1.37 0.73 3.24
N VAL A 47 -0.83 1.06 2.07
CA VAL A 47 -1.50 0.81 0.79
C VAL A 47 -1.14 -0.59 0.34
N VAL A 48 -2.16 -1.37 0.01
CA VAL A 48 -2.01 -2.76 -0.43
C VAL A 48 -2.52 -2.88 -1.85
N ALA A 49 -1.65 -3.32 -2.75
CA ALA A 49 -2.01 -3.72 -4.11
C ALA A 49 -1.91 -5.25 -4.21
N THR A 50 -2.93 -5.90 -4.78
CA THR A 50 -2.91 -7.34 -5.05
C THR A 50 -3.23 -7.59 -6.51
N PHE A 51 -2.40 -8.40 -7.15
CA PHE A 51 -2.57 -8.83 -8.53
C PHE A 51 -2.21 -10.31 -8.66
N LYS A 52 -2.61 -10.90 -9.77
CA LYS A 52 -2.26 -12.26 -10.15
C LYS A 52 -1.09 -12.16 -11.12
N ALA A 53 -0.01 -12.88 -10.84
CA ALA A 53 1.14 -13.02 -11.71
C ALA A 53 0.90 -14.10 -12.76
N THR A 54 1.67 -14.05 -13.85
CA THR A 54 1.45 -14.84 -15.07
C THR A 54 1.59 -16.34 -14.83
N ASP A 55 2.41 -16.71 -13.85
CA ASP A 55 2.60 -18.08 -13.38
C ASP A 55 1.44 -18.61 -12.52
N GLY A 56 0.39 -17.81 -12.33
CA GLY A 56 -0.79 -18.13 -11.54
C GLY A 56 -0.69 -17.76 -10.06
N ASP A 57 0.48 -17.28 -9.62
CA ASP A 57 0.73 -16.86 -8.24
C ASP A 57 0.04 -15.54 -7.90
N ILE A 58 -0.41 -15.40 -6.65
CA ILE A 58 -0.98 -14.14 -6.15
C ILE A 58 0.13 -13.36 -5.46
N VAL A 59 0.42 -12.18 -6.00
CA VAL A 59 1.43 -11.26 -5.47
C VAL A 59 0.74 -10.10 -4.78
N ARG A 60 1.26 -9.75 -3.60
CA ARG A 60 0.77 -8.64 -2.80
C ARG A 60 1.90 -7.65 -2.55
N LEU A 61 1.68 -6.41 -2.93
CA LEU A 61 2.57 -5.29 -2.63
C LEU A 61 2.01 -4.51 -1.45
N ASP A 62 2.80 -4.40 -0.39
CA ASP A 62 2.47 -3.61 0.79
C ASP A 62 3.37 -2.39 0.84
N ARG A 63 2.77 -1.21 1.01
CA ARG A 63 3.51 0.03 1.17
C ARG A 63 3.08 0.77 2.42
N PHE A 64 4.02 0.99 3.34
CA PHE A 64 3.76 1.83 4.51
C PHE A 64 3.74 3.31 4.11
N VAL A 65 2.65 4.00 4.44
CA VAL A 65 2.44 5.42 4.10
C VAL A 65 2.70 6.32 5.30
N GLY A 66 2.39 5.83 6.51
CA GLY A 66 2.63 6.58 7.73
C GLY A 66 1.78 6.09 8.89
N THR A 67 1.86 6.81 10.00
CA THR A 67 1.06 6.54 11.21
C THR A 67 0.06 7.65 11.40
N LEU A 68 -1.20 7.27 11.56
CA LEU A 68 -2.31 8.13 11.92
C LEU A 68 -2.41 8.21 13.44
N TRP A 69 -2.48 9.44 13.92
CA TRP A 69 -2.62 9.81 15.32
C TRP A 69 -4.06 10.13 15.69
N SER A 70 -5.00 10.02 14.74
CA SER A 70 -6.40 10.42 14.88
C SER A 70 -6.54 11.92 15.18
N HIS A 71 -5.62 12.72 14.62
CA HIS A 71 -5.57 14.17 14.75
C HIS A 71 -5.50 14.78 13.35
N GLU A 72 -6.51 15.53 12.97
CA GLU A 72 -6.77 15.95 11.58
C GLU A 72 -5.58 16.66 10.91
N SER A 73 -4.86 17.48 11.66
CA SER A 73 -3.66 18.19 11.17
C SER A 73 -2.43 17.30 10.99
N GLN A 74 -2.30 16.21 11.76
CA GLN A 74 -1.16 15.28 11.66
C GLN A 74 -1.43 14.16 10.65
N ASP A 75 -2.71 13.84 10.44
CA ASP A 75 -3.14 12.75 9.58
C ASP A 75 -3.22 13.16 8.11
N LYS A 76 -3.52 14.42 7.80
CA LYS A 76 -3.53 14.99 6.44
C LYS A 76 -2.34 14.57 5.56
N PRO A 77 -1.07 14.77 5.97
CA PRO A 77 0.07 14.39 5.13
C PRO A 77 0.19 12.89 4.89
N VAL A 78 -0.36 12.04 5.75
CA VAL A 78 -0.39 10.58 5.56
C VAL A 78 -1.51 10.20 4.59
N LEU A 79 -2.65 10.87 4.68
CA LEU A 79 -3.79 10.67 3.78
C LEU A 79 -3.48 11.16 2.36
N ASP A 80 -2.83 12.31 2.23
CA ASP A 80 -2.42 12.88 0.93
C ASP A 80 -1.45 11.93 0.21
N LYS A 81 -0.44 11.39 0.91
CA LYS A 81 0.48 10.38 0.36
C LYS A 81 -0.22 9.09 -0.05
N ALA A 82 -1.30 8.71 0.64
CA ALA A 82 -2.07 7.55 0.24
C ALA A 82 -2.88 7.85 -1.03
N GLN A 83 -3.43 9.06 -1.16
CA GLN A 83 -4.13 9.49 -2.37
C GLN A 83 -3.23 9.58 -3.60
N GLU A 84 -1.95 9.96 -3.46
CA GLU A 84 -0.98 9.95 -4.57
C GLU A 84 -0.78 8.57 -5.21
N ILE A 85 -1.13 7.50 -4.50
CA ILE A 85 -0.95 6.11 -4.94
C ILE A 85 -2.21 5.56 -5.64
N HIS A 86 -3.40 6.13 -5.36
CA HIS A 86 -4.67 5.77 -6.01
C HIS A 86 -4.83 6.51 -7.33
#